data_AF-A0A1G3LWC3-F1
#
_entry.id   AF-A0A1G3LWC3-F1
#
_cell.length_a   1.000
_cell.length_b   1.000
_cell.length_c   1.000
_cell.angle_alpha   90.00
_cell.angle_beta   90.00
_cell.angle_gamma   90.00
#
_symmetry.space_group_name_H-M   'P 1'
#
loop_
_entity.id
_entity.type
_entity.pdbx_description
1 polymer ?
#
loop_
_entity_poly.entity_id
_entity_poly.type
_entity_poly.pdbx_seq_one_letter_code
_entity_poly.pdbx_strand_id
1 'polypeptide(L)'
;MKKLSLLLVALALFTTAAFGLELKDGRMKLVIDEKSGRFSLYYLAEVTKSHYVPLLYSEETRTTYSTLSFDQKTYKLGDASDFRVSVAKEAAGGVRIEYRSSFCVVKQTFSFVTSPGASMSDGVTLEYSIENVSQKDTPIGLRVLFDTWLGEKTQAHFSAQSAGILSGEVALSGEYADSWIRSAEATGTKDGVSLQIQLSAPATKPERVLAANWKRLSDAVWAFEPSTSRNFTLLPYSINDSAVALYFEPITVRPGSTRRISTILSQANDGYPAVQTTTESVSPALAITAPAVTAPLDEMVDLVAVRDVLDAINIAIGSGAVPTVAELEAMDSIVRQLETRKAKY
;
A
#
# COMPACT_ATOMS: atom_id res chain seq x y z
N MET A 1 -40.17 -54.24 4.86
CA MET A 1 -40.42 -53.29 3.75
C MET A 1 -40.30 -51.88 4.31
N LYS A 2 -39.15 -51.22 4.07
CA LYS A 2 -39.03 -49.97 3.29
C LYS A 2 -39.82 -48.81 3.91
N LYS A 3 -39.17 -47.93 4.68
CA LYS A 3 -38.63 -46.60 4.25
C LYS A 3 -39.33 -45.58 5.19
N LEU A 4 -38.77 -44.47 5.67
CA LEU A 4 -37.51 -43.78 5.43
C LEU A 4 -37.36 -42.81 6.62
N SER A 5 -36.18 -42.79 7.22
CA SER A 5 -35.75 -41.78 8.19
C SER A 5 -35.75 -40.40 7.54
N LEU A 6 -36.42 -39.41 8.13
CA LEU A 6 -36.20 -38.00 7.78
C LEU A 6 -35.33 -37.36 8.88
N LEU A 7 -34.03 -37.51 8.70
CA LEU A 7 -32.99 -36.79 9.43
C LEU A 7 -33.02 -35.34 8.91
N LEU A 8 -33.63 -34.44 9.68
CA LEU A 8 -33.64 -33.02 9.37
C LEU A 8 -32.29 -32.42 9.80
N VAL A 9 -31.26 -32.63 8.98
CA VAL A 9 -30.00 -31.90 9.08
C VAL A 9 -30.31 -30.48 8.63
N ALA A 10 -30.60 -29.62 9.60
CA ALA A 10 -30.50 -28.18 9.42
C ALA A 10 -29.03 -27.87 9.14
N LEU A 11 -28.67 -27.85 7.86
CA LEU A 11 -27.41 -27.30 7.39
C LEU A 11 -27.50 -25.80 7.65
N ALA A 12 -27.06 -25.38 8.83
CA ALA A 12 -26.74 -24.00 9.11
C ALA A 12 -25.65 -23.59 8.12
N LEU A 13 -26.06 -22.95 7.03
CA LEU A 13 -25.23 -22.06 6.24
C LEU A 13 -24.75 -20.99 7.21
N PHE A 14 -23.63 -21.25 7.88
CA PHE A 14 -22.76 -20.20 8.36
C PHE A 14 -22.28 -19.48 7.11
N THR A 15 -23.05 -18.50 6.64
CA THR A 15 -22.49 -17.37 5.94
C THR A 15 -21.53 -16.75 6.93
N THR A 16 -20.26 -17.11 6.85
CA THR A 16 -19.19 -16.32 7.45
C THR A 16 -19.31 -14.95 6.80
N ALA A 17 -20.01 -14.03 7.46
CA ALA A 17 -19.92 -12.62 7.13
C ALA A 17 -18.42 -12.33 7.14
N ALA A 18 -17.87 -12.04 5.96
CA ALA A 18 -16.47 -11.70 5.83
C ALA A 18 -16.22 -10.51 6.76
N PHE A 19 -15.38 -10.69 7.77
CA PHE A 19 -14.90 -9.63 8.64
C PHE A 19 -13.97 -8.73 7.80
N GLY A 20 -14.59 -7.97 6.92
CA GLY A 20 -13.92 -7.05 6.02
C GLY A 20 -14.20 -5.62 6.47
N LEU A 21 -13.14 -4.85 6.73
CA LEU A 21 -13.26 -3.42 6.92
C LEU A 21 -13.48 -2.75 5.55
N GLU A 22 -14.66 -2.16 5.36
CA GLU A 22 -15.01 -1.41 4.16
C GLU A 22 -14.85 0.09 4.38
N LEU A 23 -14.18 0.76 3.44
CA LEU A 23 -14.06 2.22 3.37
C LEU A 23 -14.48 2.71 1.98
N LYS A 24 -15.13 3.87 1.93
CA LYS A 24 -15.57 4.53 0.70
C LYS A 24 -15.24 6.01 0.79
N ASP A 25 -14.74 6.55 -0.31
CA ASP A 25 -14.60 7.99 -0.50
C ASP A 25 -14.68 8.31 -1.99
N GLY A 26 -15.45 9.34 -2.34
CA GLY A 26 -15.75 9.68 -3.72
C GLY A 26 -16.24 8.47 -4.53
N ARG A 27 -15.49 8.12 -5.58
CA ARG A 27 -15.75 6.98 -6.46
C ARG A 27 -15.02 5.72 -6.05
N MET A 28 -14.23 5.74 -4.99
CA MET A 28 -13.41 4.61 -4.58
C MET A 28 -14.08 3.83 -3.45
N LYS A 29 -13.92 2.51 -3.49
CA LYS A 29 -14.26 1.61 -2.39
C LYS A 29 -13.10 0.64 -2.14
N LEU A 30 -12.66 0.58 -0.90
CA LEU A 30 -11.61 -0.30 -0.40
C LEU A 30 -12.23 -1.30 0.57
N VAL A 31 -11.93 -2.57 0.40
CA VAL A 31 -12.35 -3.65 1.31
C VAL A 31 -11.09 -4.34 1.81
N ILE A 32 -10.89 -4.42 3.12
CA ILE A 32 -9.71 -5.02 3.75
C ILE A 32 -10.11 -6.23 4.59
N ASP A 33 -9.45 -7.37 4.40
CA ASP A 33 -9.53 -8.50 5.32
C ASP A 33 -8.73 -8.19 6.59
N GLU A 34 -9.41 -8.10 7.73
CA GLU A 34 -8.79 -7.64 8.98
C GLU A 34 -7.77 -8.64 9.56
N LYS A 35 -7.80 -9.90 9.12
CA LYS A 35 -6.90 -10.96 9.62
C LYS A 35 -5.56 -10.97 8.90
N SER A 36 -5.58 -10.78 7.59
CA SER A 36 -4.41 -10.91 6.71
C SER A 36 -3.91 -9.55 6.21
N GLY A 37 -4.74 -8.51 6.29
CA GLY A 37 -4.44 -7.22 5.69
C GLY A 37 -4.53 -7.20 4.16
N ARG A 38 -5.10 -8.25 3.55
CA ARG A 38 -5.40 -8.28 2.12
C ARG A 38 -6.47 -7.27 1.78
N PHE A 39 -6.48 -6.79 0.54
CA PHE A 39 -7.46 -5.80 0.13
C PHE A 39 -7.99 -6.04 -1.28
N SER A 40 -9.20 -5.55 -1.53
CA SER A 40 -9.79 -5.41 -2.85
C SER A 40 -10.16 -3.95 -3.09
N LEU A 41 -10.01 -3.52 -4.33
CA LEU A 41 -10.25 -2.15 -4.75
C LEU A 41 -11.32 -2.10 -5.83
N TYR A 42 -12.26 -1.15 -5.68
CA TYR A 42 -13.37 -0.97 -6.60
C TYR A 42 -13.54 0.49 -6.96
N TYR A 43 -14.06 0.72 -8.16
CA TYR A 43 -14.44 2.01 -8.69
C TYR A 43 -15.96 2.08 -8.92
N LEU A 44 -16.59 3.17 -8.50
CA LEU A 44 -17.99 3.47 -8.73
C LEU A 44 -18.16 3.91 -10.18
N ALA A 45 -18.58 3.02 -11.08
CA ALA A 45 -18.75 3.31 -12.50
C ALA A 45 -19.99 4.16 -12.77
N GLU A 46 -21.11 3.83 -12.14
CA GLU A 46 -22.39 4.55 -12.28
C GLU A 46 -22.90 5.00 -10.91
N VAL A 47 -22.83 6.31 -10.66
CA VAL A 47 -23.16 6.93 -9.37
C VAL A 47 -24.64 6.73 -9.02
N THR A 48 -25.55 6.92 -9.99
CA THR A 48 -27.00 6.82 -9.80
C THR A 48 -27.46 5.43 -9.39
N LYS A 49 -26.79 4.38 -9.89
CA LYS A 49 -27.09 2.98 -9.57
C LYS A 49 -26.21 2.41 -8.45
N SER A 50 -25.28 3.20 -7.91
CA SER A 50 -24.27 2.73 -6.95
C SER A 50 -23.51 1.48 -7.46
N HIS A 51 -23.24 1.44 -8.77
CA HIS A 51 -22.63 0.28 -9.42
C HIS A 51 -21.09 0.32 -9.30
N TYR A 52 -20.54 -0.55 -8.46
CA TYR A 52 -19.10 -0.68 -8.28
C TYR A 52 -18.52 -1.79 -9.15
N VAL A 53 -17.44 -1.47 -9.86
CA VAL A 53 -16.64 -2.39 -10.68
C VAL A 53 -15.31 -2.64 -9.97
N PRO A 54 -14.88 -3.90 -9.78
CA PRO A 54 -13.56 -4.19 -9.21
C PRO A 54 -12.44 -3.76 -10.16
N LEU A 55 -11.43 -3.07 -9.62
CA LEU A 55 -10.21 -2.70 -10.34
C LEU A 55 -9.15 -3.81 -10.29
N LEU A 56 -9.23 -4.67 -9.26
CA LEU A 56 -8.38 -5.82 -9.02
C LEU A 56 -9.26 -7.07 -8.92
N TYR A 57 -8.71 -8.27 -9.13
CA TYR A 57 -9.46 -9.50 -8.93
C TYR A 57 -10.05 -9.56 -7.51
N SER A 58 -11.37 -9.70 -7.43
CA SER A 58 -12.11 -9.54 -6.17
C SER A 58 -12.79 -10.80 -5.67
N GLU A 59 -12.81 -11.89 -6.44
CA GLU A 59 -13.40 -13.14 -6.00
C GLU A 59 -12.55 -13.82 -4.91
N GLU A 60 -11.23 -13.59 -4.92
CA GLU A 60 -10.30 -14.08 -3.91
C GLU A 60 -9.31 -12.98 -3.50
N THR A 61 -9.48 -12.45 -2.29
CA THR A 61 -8.67 -11.33 -1.79
C THR A 61 -7.18 -11.68 -1.60
N ARG A 62 -6.82 -12.98 -1.57
CA ARG A 62 -5.44 -13.45 -1.36
C ARG A 62 -4.53 -13.33 -2.58
N THR A 63 -5.05 -12.94 -3.75
CA THR A 63 -4.28 -12.91 -5.01
C THR A 63 -3.52 -11.61 -5.23
N THR A 64 -3.96 -10.50 -4.62
CA THR A 64 -3.22 -9.24 -4.52
C THR A 64 -2.48 -9.17 -3.19
N TYR A 65 -1.17 -8.93 -3.21
CA TYR A 65 -0.35 -8.95 -2.00
C TYR A 65 1.02 -8.30 -2.15
N SER A 66 1.64 -8.00 -1.00
CA SER A 66 3.02 -7.55 -0.92
C SER A 66 3.95 -8.63 -0.39
N THR A 67 5.14 -8.74 -0.97
CA THR A 67 6.25 -9.54 -0.47
C THR A 67 7.34 -8.60 0.02
N LEU A 68 7.74 -8.73 1.29
CA LEU A 68 8.91 -8.07 1.86
C LEU A 68 10.16 -8.91 1.56
N SER A 69 11.23 -8.28 1.07
CA SER A 69 12.58 -8.86 1.11
C SER A 69 13.32 -8.24 2.29
N PHE A 70 13.80 -9.05 3.22
CA PHE A 70 14.53 -8.62 4.41
C PHE A 70 15.73 -9.56 4.60
N ASP A 71 16.94 -9.01 4.52
CA ASP A 71 18.18 -9.79 4.66
C ASP A 71 18.24 -10.98 3.67
N GLN A 72 17.85 -10.74 2.41
CA GLN A 72 17.78 -11.72 1.32
C GLN A 72 16.73 -12.84 1.51
N LYS A 73 15.98 -12.84 2.61
CA LYS A 73 14.80 -13.69 2.80
C LYS A 73 13.55 -12.95 2.36
N THR A 74 12.57 -13.67 1.88
CA THR A 74 11.30 -13.09 1.46
C THR A 74 10.14 -13.55 2.32
N TYR A 75 9.22 -12.63 2.59
CA TYR A 75 8.07 -12.81 3.45
C TYR A 75 6.84 -12.27 2.74
N LYS A 76 5.89 -13.15 2.42
CA LYS A 76 4.59 -12.72 1.89
C LYS A 76 3.78 -12.16 3.05
N LEU A 77 3.65 -10.83 3.13
CA LEU A 77 2.95 -10.14 4.22
C LEU A 77 1.50 -10.63 4.27
N GLY A 78 0.98 -10.96 5.45
CA GLY A 78 -0.37 -11.54 5.62
C GLY A 78 -0.43 -13.07 5.56
N ASP A 79 0.59 -13.74 5.01
CA ASP A 79 0.70 -15.21 4.99
C ASP A 79 1.87 -15.70 5.85
N ALA A 80 2.96 -14.93 5.94
CA ALA A 80 4.16 -15.29 6.69
C ALA A 80 3.90 -15.28 8.20
N SER A 81 4.15 -16.43 8.87
CA SER A 81 3.92 -16.61 10.31
C SER A 81 4.83 -15.76 11.20
N ASP A 82 5.93 -15.24 10.67
CA ASP A 82 6.84 -14.30 11.36
C ASP A 82 6.15 -12.97 11.71
N PHE A 83 5.06 -12.63 11.02
CA PHE A 83 4.39 -11.34 11.17
C PHE A 83 3.03 -11.48 11.85
N ARG A 84 2.82 -10.69 12.89
CA ARG A 84 1.49 -10.43 13.46
C ARG A 84 0.84 -9.30 12.68
N VAL A 85 -0.41 -9.49 12.28
CA VAL A 85 -1.20 -8.50 11.54
C VAL A 85 -2.14 -7.78 12.49
N SER A 86 -2.23 -6.46 12.34
CA SER A 86 -3.29 -5.65 12.95
C SER A 86 -3.78 -4.60 11.96
N VAL A 87 -5.08 -4.29 12.04
CA VAL A 87 -5.72 -3.28 11.19
C VAL A 87 -6.33 -2.21 12.10
N ALA A 88 -6.09 -0.94 11.77
CA ALA A 88 -6.61 0.19 12.49
C ALA A 88 -7.12 1.25 11.50
N LYS A 89 -8.25 1.87 11.81
CA LYS A 89 -8.69 3.08 11.10
C LYS A 89 -7.77 4.24 11.48
N GLU A 90 -7.40 5.05 10.50
CA GLU A 90 -6.66 6.29 10.71
C GLU A 90 -7.61 7.48 10.85
N ALA A 91 -7.08 8.59 11.36
CA ALA A 91 -7.76 9.88 11.26
C ALA A 91 -8.05 10.23 9.79
N ALA A 92 -9.06 11.06 9.53
CA ALA A 92 -9.49 11.48 8.19
C ALA A 92 -9.96 10.34 7.25
N GLY A 93 -10.35 9.17 7.78
CA GLY A 93 -11.00 8.12 7.00
C GLY A 93 -10.05 7.19 6.25
N GLY A 94 -8.75 7.25 6.53
CA GLY A 94 -7.77 6.27 6.08
C GLY A 94 -7.79 4.98 6.90
N VAL A 95 -6.94 4.03 6.52
CA VAL A 95 -6.75 2.77 7.24
C VAL A 95 -5.29 2.35 7.16
N ARG A 96 -4.78 1.85 8.28
CA ARG A 96 -3.42 1.34 8.45
C ARG A 96 -3.45 -0.13 8.80
N ILE A 97 -2.64 -0.89 8.08
CA ILE A 97 -2.35 -2.28 8.33
C ILE A 97 -0.92 -2.35 8.84
N GLU A 98 -0.71 -2.94 10.01
CA GLU A 98 0.61 -3.17 10.56
C GLU A 98 0.94 -4.67 10.55
N TYR A 99 2.04 -5.02 9.88
CA TYR A 99 2.68 -6.31 9.93
C TYR A 99 3.91 -6.19 10.83
N ARG A 100 3.85 -6.78 12.03
CA ARG A 100 4.90 -6.67 13.04
C ARG A 100 5.63 -8.00 13.27
N SER A 101 6.94 -8.02 13.12
CA SER A 101 7.83 -9.09 13.55
C SER A 101 8.84 -8.59 14.60
N SER A 102 9.74 -9.45 15.06
CA SER A 102 10.84 -9.07 15.97
C SER A 102 11.99 -8.32 15.29
N PHE A 103 12.03 -8.30 13.95
CA PHE A 103 13.12 -7.73 13.17
C PHE A 103 12.67 -6.62 12.21
N CYS A 104 11.38 -6.55 11.89
CA CYS A 104 10.82 -5.57 10.97
C CYS A 104 9.38 -5.19 11.36
N VAL A 105 9.03 -3.92 11.15
CA VAL A 105 7.64 -3.46 11.21
C VAL A 105 7.27 -2.84 9.87
N VAL A 106 6.30 -3.42 9.17
CA VAL A 106 5.75 -2.86 7.94
C VAL A 106 4.39 -2.25 8.24
N LYS A 107 4.24 -0.95 8.03
CA LYS A 107 2.95 -0.26 8.07
C LYS A 107 2.52 0.05 6.64
N GLN A 108 1.35 -0.42 6.25
CA GLN A 108 0.71 -0.12 4.97
C GLN A 108 -0.50 0.77 5.23
N THR A 109 -0.46 2.00 4.74
CA THR A 109 -1.53 2.99 4.94
C THR A 109 -2.22 3.27 3.62
N PHE A 110 -3.55 3.28 3.62
CA PHE A 110 -4.37 3.63 2.48
C PHE A 110 -4.98 5.02 2.68
N SER A 111 -4.86 5.86 1.65
CA SER A 111 -5.49 7.19 1.61
C SER A 111 -6.16 7.39 0.25
N PHE A 112 -7.39 7.87 0.25
CA PHE A 112 -8.09 8.21 -0.99
C PHE A 112 -7.53 9.49 -1.59
N VAL A 113 -7.39 9.52 -2.91
CA VAL A 113 -6.83 10.64 -3.65
C VAL A 113 -7.73 11.04 -4.82
N THR A 114 -7.70 12.33 -5.15
CA THR A 114 -8.46 12.94 -6.24
C THR A 114 -7.50 13.43 -7.32
N SER A 115 -7.69 12.99 -8.57
CA SER A 115 -6.88 13.43 -9.70
C SER A 115 -7.20 14.89 -10.10
N PRO A 116 -6.31 15.59 -10.83
CA PRO A 116 -6.54 16.95 -11.29
C PRO A 116 -7.82 17.03 -12.13
N GLY A 117 -8.72 17.94 -11.77
CA GLY A 117 -9.99 18.15 -12.48
C GLY A 117 -11.11 17.19 -12.10
N ALA A 118 -10.85 16.17 -11.27
CA ALA A 118 -11.90 15.33 -10.70
C ALA A 118 -12.61 16.03 -9.53
N SER A 119 -13.93 15.84 -9.43
CA SER A 119 -14.74 16.40 -8.34
C SER A 119 -14.86 15.49 -7.12
N MET A 120 -14.37 14.25 -7.23
CA MET A 120 -14.47 13.20 -6.22
C MET A 120 -13.22 12.32 -6.32
N SER A 121 -12.80 11.74 -5.19
CA SER A 121 -11.70 10.78 -5.16
C SER A 121 -11.90 9.65 -6.17
N ASP A 122 -10.86 9.36 -6.94
CA ASP A 122 -10.84 8.42 -8.05
C ASP A 122 -9.60 7.51 -8.03
N GLY A 123 -8.83 7.58 -6.94
CA GLY A 123 -7.73 6.67 -6.66
C GLY A 123 -7.47 6.48 -5.17
N VAL A 124 -6.50 5.62 -4.90
CA VAL A 124 -5.99 5.30 -3.57
C VAL A 124 -4.46 5.27 -3.61
N THR A 125 -3.84 5.92 -2.64
CA THR A 125 -2.42 5.81 -2.35
C THR A 125 -2.21 4.69 -1.33
N LEU A 126 -1.27 3.80 -1.63
CA LEU A 126 -0.75 2.77 -0.75
C LEU A 126 0.66 3.21 -0.32
N GLU A 127 0.78 3.65 0.92
CA GLU A 127 2.08 4.00 1.51
C GLU A 127 2.59 2.86 2.40
N TYR A 128 3.82 2.43 2.17
CA TYR A 128 4.54 1.46 2.98
C TYR A 128 5.63 2.17 3.76
N SER A 129 5.59 2.05 5.08
CA SER A 129 6.66 2.41 5.99
C SER A 129 7.27 1.14 6.56
N ILE A 130 8.50 0.83 6.16
CA ILE A 130 9.21 -0.40 6.52
C ILE A 130 10.35 -0.04 7.48
N GLU A 131 10.15 -0.32 8.76
CA GLU A 131 11.08 -0.02 9.84
C GLU A 131 11.99 -1.23 10.14
N ASN A 132 13.31 -1.01 10.14
CA ASN A 132 14.26 -2.00 10.59
C ASN A 132 14.39 -1.95 12.13
N VAL A 133 13.76 -2.88 12.83
CA VAL A 133 13.86 -2.99 14.31
C VAL A 133 14.90 -4.04 14.73
N SER A 134 15.67 -4.58 13.78
CA SER A 134 16.81 -5.44 14.08
C SER A 134 18.03 -4.64 14.55
N GLN A 135 19.06 -5.34 15.01
CA GLN A 135 20.30 -4.74 15.52
C GLN A 135 21.37 -4.53 14.43
N LYS A 136 21.06 -4.77 13.16
CA LYS A 136 22.03 -4.66 12.06
C LYS A 136 21.49 -3.89 10.86
N ASP A 137 22.40 -3.25 10.13
CA ASP A 137 22.14 -2.73 8.80
C ASP A 137 21.66 -3.88 7.90
N THR A 138 20.48 -3.72 7.30
CA THR A 138 19.82 -4.81 6.59
C THR A 138 19.35 -4.35 5.22
N PRO A 139 19.60 -5.10 4.14
CA PRO A 139 18.98 -4.85 2.85
C PRO A 139 17.49 -5.18 2.92
N ILE A 140 16.65 -4.18 2.65
CA ILE A 140 15.19 -4.27 2.71
C ILE A 140 14.61 -3.86 1.37
N GLY A 141 13.82 -4.73 0.73
CA GLY A 141 13.08 -4.47 -0.51
C GLY A 141 11.59 -4.79 -0.38
N LEU A 142 10.79 -4.33 -1.33
CA LEU A 142 9.35 -4.60 -1.37
C LEU A 142 8.94 -4.99 -2.80
N ARG A 143 8.14 -6.04 -2.93
CA ARG A 143 7.40 -6.35 -4.16
C ARG A 143 5.92 -6.21 -3.89
N VAL A 144 5.17 -5.56 -4.77
CA VAL A 144 3.70 -5.48 -4.69
C VAL A 144 3.11 -6.11 -5.93
N LEU A 145 2.34 -7.19 -5.76
CA LEU A 145 1.66 -7.92 -6.82
C LEU A 145 0.19 -7.53 -6.83
N PHE A 146 -0.28 -7.01 -7.97
CA PHE A 146 -1.66 -6.67 -8.24
C PHE A 146 -2.25 -7.66 -9.23
N ASP A 147 -3.19 -8.47 -8.77
CA ASP A 147 -3.98 -9.35 -9.62
C ASP A 147 -5.11 -8.55 -10.28
N THR A 148 -5.17 -8.53 -11.61
CA THR A 148 -6.00 -7.57 -12.36
C THR A 148 -7.31 -8.19 -12.83
N TRP A 149 -8.30 -7.34 -13.13
CA TRP A 149 -9.62 -7.76 -13.61
C TRP A 149 -10.20 -6.85 -14.71
N LEU A 150 -9.32 -6.11 -15.40
CA LEU A 150 -9.70 -5.22 -16.48
C LEU A 150 -8.78 -5.48 -17.67
N GLY A 151 -9.32 -6.10 -18.74
CA GLY A 151 -8.61 -6.38 -20.00
C GLY A 151 -8.58 -7.87 -20.40
N GLU A 152 -8.84 -8.78 -19.47
CA GLU A 152 -8.67 -10.24 -19.60
C GLU A 152 -9.67 -10.90 -20.57
N LYS A 153 -10.72 -10.16 -20.96
CA LYS A 153 -11.67 -10.60 -22.00
C LYS A 153 -11.09 -10.47 -23.42
N THR A 154 -9.94 -9.85 -23.57
CA THR A 154 -9.22 -9.71 -24.84
C THR A 154 -7.81 -10.29 -24.72
N GLN A 155 -7.05 -10.38 -25.82
CA GLN A 155 -5.64 -10.79 -25.75
C GLN A 155 -4.70 -9.65 -25.28
N ALA A 156 -5.21 -8.42 -25.23
CA ALA A 156 -4.48 -7.24 -24.80
C ALA A 156 -4.94 -6.86 -23.40
N HIS A 157 -4.15 -7.19 -22.39
CA HIS A 157 -4.54 -6.96 -21.00
C HIS A 157 -4.08 -5.60 -20.49
N PHE A 158 -2.94 -5.10 -20.99
CA PHE A 158 -2.34 -3.87 -20.50
C PHE A 158 -1.95 -2.92 -21.62
N SER A 159 -1.74 -1.66 -21.27
CA SER A 159 -1.03 -0.68 -22.07
C SER A 159 -0.02 0.08 -21.20
N ALA A 160 1.12 0.41 -21.78
CA ALA A 160 2.12 1.28 -21.16
C ALA A 160 2.24 2.57 -21.97
N GLN A 161 2.66 3.65 -21.33
CA GLN A 161 2.72 4.97 -21.96
C GLN A 161 3.62 5.01 -23.20
N SER A 162 4.78 4.34 -23.14
CA SER A 162 5.79 4.35 -24.20
C SER A 162 5.53 3.27 -25.26
N ALA A 163 5.05 2.09 -24.84
CA ALA A 163 4.91 0.92 -25.70
C ALA A 163 3.49 0.72 -26.27
N GLY A 164 2.49 1.47 -25.79
CA GLY A 164 1.09 1.27 -26.17
C GLY A 164 0.55 -0.06 -25.66
N ILE A 165 -0.26 -0.74 -26.46
CA ILE A 165 -0.88 -2.03 -26.10
C ILE A 165 0.18 -3.12 -25.93
N LEU A 166 0.10 -3.83 -24.81
CA LEU A 166 0.97 -4.96 -24.46
C LEU A 166 0.24 -6.28 -24.77
N SER A 167 0.72 -7.00 -25.78
CA SER A 167 0.13 -8.28 -26.23
C SER A 167 0.73 -9.52 -25.56
N GLY A 168 1.65 -9.34 -24.62
CA GLY A 168 2.37 -10.40 -23.94
C GLY A 168 3.05 -9.91 -22.68
N GLU A 169 3.79 -10.81 -22.03
CA GLU A 169 4.51 -10.45 -20.81
C GLU A 169 5.63 -9.45 -21.10
N VAL A 170 5.82 -8.48 -20.21
CA VAL A 170 6.78 -7.39 -20.38
C VAL A 170 7.43 -7.01 -19.05
N ALA A 171 8.68 -6.54 -19.14
CA ALA A 171 9.38 -5.86 -18.07
C ALA A 171 9.66 -4.41 -18.49
N LEU A 172 9.30 -3.46 -17.65
CA LEU A 172 9.89 -2.12 -17.63
C LEU A 172 10.97 -2.14 -16.56
N SER A 173 12.23 -1.89 -16.94
CA SER A 173 13.37 -1.92 -16.01
C SER A 173 14.44 -0.90 -16.42
N GLY A 174 15.30 -0.54 -15.47
CA GLY A 174 16.32 0.50 -15.69
C GLY A 174 15.69 1.88 -15.83
N GLU A 175 16.15 2.66 -16.81
CA GLU A 175 15.70 4.04 -17.03
C GLU A 175 14.44 4.11 -17.92
N TYR A 176 13.41 3.32 -17.61
CA TYR A 176 12.13 3.45 -18.31
C TYR A 176 11.47 4.80 -18.00
N ALA A 177 10.79 5.37 -19.00
CA ALA A 177 10.19 6.71 -18.96
C ALA A 177 8.68 6.70 -18.66
N ASP A 178 8.05 5.52 -18.66
CA ASP A 178 6.63 5.36 -18.42
C ASP A 178 6.20 5.91 -17.04
N SER A 179 5.20 6.79 -17.05
CA SER A 179 4.57 7.33 -15.84
C SER A 179 3.40 6.47 -15.36
N TRP A 180 2.90 5.55 -16.19
CA TRP A 180 1.81 4.66 -15.84
C TRP A 180 1.84 3.35 -16.63
N ILE A 181 1.23 2.33 -16.06
CA ILE A 181 0.70 1.16 -16.77
C ILE A 181 -0.81 1.09 -16.49
N ARG A 182 -1.59 0.83 -17.53
CA ARG A 182 -3.05 0.75 -17.45
C ARG A 182 -3.53 -0.63 -17.86
N SER A 183 -4.65 -1.07 -17.31
CA SER A 183 -5.46 -2.07 -18.02
C SER A 183 -5.78 -1.55 -19.42
N ALA A 184 -5.67 -2.40 -20.42
CA ALA A 184 -6.09 -2.03 -21.76
C ALA A 184 -7.55 -1.62 -21.70
N GLU A 185 -7.87 -0.45 -22.26
CA GLU A 185 -9.27 -0.10 -22.52
C GLU A 185 -9.87 -1.22 -23.35
N ALA A 186 -10.72 -2.03 -22.74
CA ALA A 186 -11.63 -2.80 -23.54
C ALA A 186 -12.44 -1.74 -24.29
N THR A 187 -12.34 -1.74 -25.60
CA THR A 187 -13.30 -1.11 -26.54
C THR A 187 -14.71 -1.73 -26.40
N GLY A 188 -15.11 -2.06 -25.16
CA GLY A 188 -16.22 -2.93 -24.79
C GLY A 188 -16.40 -3.17 -23.28
N THR A 189 -15.66 -2.53 -22.35
CA THR A 189 -16.16 -2.43 -20.97
C THR A 189 -17.36 -1.48 -21.01
N LYS A 190 -18.56 -2.02 -20.84
CA LYS A 190 -19.82 -1.25 -20.83
C LYS A 190 -19.79 -0.04 -19.89
N ASP A 191 -18.86 -0.06 -18.93
CA ASP A 191 -18.76 0.87 -17.81
C ASP A 191 -17.60 1.87 -17.93
N GLY A 192 -16.72 1.78 -18.96
CA GLY A 192 -15.62 2.74 -19.17
C GLY A 192 -14.53 2.76 -18.08
N VAL A 193 -14.46 1.71 -17.26
CA VAL A 193 -13.50 1.59 -16.14
C VAL A 193 -12.18 1.01 -16.63
N SER A 194 -11.07 1.59 -16.17
CA SER A 194 -9.70 1.17 -16.47
C SER A 194 -8.82 1.44 -15.25
N LEU A 195 -8.16 0.40 -14.74
CA LEU A 195 -7.13 0.51 -13.71
C LEU A 195 -5.90 1.22 -14.29
N GLN A 196 -5.40 2.20 -13.55
CA GLN A 196 -4.11 2.84 -13.75
C GLN A 196 -3.25 2.63 -12.51
N ILE A 197 -2.03 2.14 -12.73
CA ILE A 197 -0.97 2.07 -11.74
C ILE A 197 0.03 3.18 -12.09
N GLN A 198 0.19 4.14 -11.18
CA GLN A 198 1.15 5.24 -11.35
C GLN A 198 2.58 4.73 -11.09
N LEU A 199 3.50 5.02 -12.01
CA LEU A 199 4.90 4.58 -11.99
C LEU A 199 5.91 5.73 -11.78
N SER A 200 5.43 6.97 -11.77
CA SER A 200 6.24 8.17 -11.52
C SER A 200 5.65 9.02 -10.40
N ALA A 201 6.37 10.08 -10.01
CA ALA A 201 5.92 11.02 -8.98
C ALA A 201 4.45 11.45 -9.19
N PRO A 202 3.63 11.52 -8.12
CA PRO A 202 3.99 11.37 -6.69
C PRO A 202 4.24 9.94 -6.20
N ALA A 203 4.00 8.89 -6.99
CA ALA A 203 4.35 7.54 -6.58
C ALA A 203 5.88 7.37 -6.54
N THR A 204 6.36 6.47 -5.68
CA THR A 204 7.76 6.04 -5.70
C THR A 204 7.97 5.24 -6.99
N LYS A 205 8.95 5.64 -7.82
CA LYS A 205 9.30 4.92 -9.05
C LYS A 205 9.83 3.51 -8.70
N PRO A 206 9.19 2.41 -9.14
CA PRO A 206 9.74 1.07 -8.99
C PRO A 206 10.99 0.89 -9.86
N GLU A 207 12.01 0.16 -9.42
CA GLU A 207 13.16 -0.17 -10.29
C GLU A 207 12.76 -1.15 -11.39
N ARG A 208 11.74 -1.98 -11.15
CA ARG A 208 11.14 -2.85 -12.18
C ARG A 208 9.63 -2.92 -12.06
N VAL A 209 8.97 -2.99 -13.20
CA VAL A 209 7.53 -3.24 -13.34
C VAL A 209 7.36 -4.42 -14.28
N LEU A 210 6.72 -5.49 -13.83
CA LEU A 210 6.45 -6.66 -14.64
C LEU A 210 4.95 -6.77 -14.87
N ALA A 211 4.52 -6.92 -16.12
CA ALA A 211 3.17 -7.37 -16.44
C ALA A 211 3.27 -8.76 -17.04
N ALA A 212 2.66 -9.76 -16.39
CA ALA A 212 2.77 -11.15 -16.81
C ALA A 212 1.58 -11.98 -16.33
N ASN A 213 1.58 -13.28 -16.62
CA ASN A 213 0.57 -14.19 -16.08
C ASN A 213 0.63 -14.22 -14.53
N TRP A 214 -0.51 -14.08 -13.86
CA TRP A 214 -0.60 -14.02 -12.40
C TRP A 214 0.01 -15.25 -11.75
N LYS A 215 -0.36 -16.46 -12.21
CA LYS A 215 0.15 -17.70 -11.62
C LYS A 215 1.67 -17.77 -11.64
N ARG A 216 2.31 -17.39 -12.76
CA ARG A 216 3.79 -17.33 -12.87
C ARG A 216 4.41 -16.33 -11.89
N LEU A 217 3.83 -15.15 -11.77
CA LEU A 217 4.30 -14.13 -10.81
C LEU A 217 4.08 -14.58 -9.36
N SER A 218 2.98 -15.28 -9.09
CA SER A 218 2.62 -15.76 -7.76
C SER A 218 3.55 -16.87 -7.27
N ASP A 219 3.95 -17.78 -8.18
CA ASP A 219 4.87 -18.88 -7.90
C ASP A 219 6.32 -18.40 -7.72
N ALA A 220 6.66 -17.26 -8.31
CA ALA A 220 7.96 -16.65 -8.13
C ALA A 220 8.11 -16.09 -6.71
N VAL A 221 9.13 -16.58 -5.99
CA VAL A 221 9.45 -16.15 -4.62
C VAL A 221 9.81 -14.65 -4.59
N TRP A 222 10.65 -14.20 -5.53
CA TRP A 222 11.02 -12.80 -5.70
C TRP A 222 11.17 -12.46 -7.18
N ALA A 223 12.27 -12.91 -7.78
CA ALA A 223 12.63 -12.61 -9.16
C ALA A 223 11.83 -13.45 -10.15
N PHE A 224 11.38 -12.80 -11.22
CA PHE A 224 10.73 -13.42 -12.36
C PHE A 224 11.20 -12.72 -13.62
N GLU A 225 11.45 -13.47 -14.68
CA GLU A 225 11.80 -12.92 -15.99
C GLU A 225 10.64 -13.14 -16.96
N PRO A 226 9.95 -12.06 -17.39
CA PRO A 226 8.88 -12.16 -18.37
C PRO A 226 9.46 -12.47 -19.75
N SER A 227 8.61 -12.99 -20.62
CA SER A 227 8.98 -13.23 -22.02
C SER A 227 7.91 -12.67 -22.93
N THR A 228 8.30 -11.80 -23.86
CA THR A 228 7.38 -11.19 -24.84
C THR A 228 6.76 -12.21 -25.79
N SER A 229 7.35 -13.42 -25.88
CA SER A 229 6.78 -14.56 -26.61
C SER A 229 5.67 -15.30 -25.85
N ARG A 230 5.46 -14.99 -24.56
CA ARG A 230 4.39 -15.55 -23.73
C ARG A 230 3.25 -14.54 -23.63
N ASN A 231 2.02 -15.05 -23.68
CA ASN A 231 0.83 -14.29 -23.35
C ASN A 231 0.47 -14.49 -21.86
N PHE A 232 -0.68 -13.95 -21.45
CA PHE A 232 -1.18 -14.04 -20.07
C PHE A 232 -1.86 -15.38 -19.73
N THR A 233 -1.63 -16.42 -20.53
CA THR A 233 -2.17 -17.76 -20.31
C THR A 233 -1.05 -18.74 -19.91
N LEU A 234 -1.31 -19.55 -18.88
CA LEU A 234 -0.46 -20.65 -18.46
C LEU A 234 -1.31 -21.92 -18.36
N LEU A 235 -1.44 -22.66 -19.45
CA LEU A 235 -2.15 -23.93 -19.45
C LEU A 235 -1.39 -25.01 -18.65
N PRO A 236 -2.10 -25.93 -17.96
CA PRO A 236 -3.55 -25.95 -17.73
C PRO A 236 -4.01 -25.12 -16.51
N TYR A 237 -3.13 -24.32 -15.91
CA TYR A 237 -3.31 -23.73 -14.59
C TYR A 237 -4.12 -22.42 -14.57
N SER A 238 -4.02 -21.61 -15.61
CA SER A 238 -4.70 -20.31 -15.71
C SER A 238 -4.87 -19.86 -17.16
N ILE A 239 -5.97 -19.17 -17.46
CA ILE A 239 -6.32 -18.71 -18.81
C ILE A 239 -6.64 -17.22 -18.72
N ASN A 240 -5.97 -16.40 -19.53
CA ASN A 240 -6.09 -14.94 -19.52
C ASN A 240 -6.08 -14.37 -18.09
N ASP A 241 -5.06 -14.76 -17.32
CA ASP A 241 -4.96 -14.43 -15.91
C ASP A 241 -3.70 -13.60 -15.72
N SER A 242 -3.88 -12.28 -15.62
CA SER A 242 -2.78 -11.32 -15.66
C SER A 242 -2.59 -10.58 -14.36
N ALA A 243 -1.35 -10.20 -14.10
CA ALA A 243 -1.02 -9.38 -12.95
C ALA A 243 0.11 -8.42 -13.29
N VAL A 244 0.18 -7.34 -12.48
CA VAL A 244 1.29 -6.40 -12.49
C VAL A 244 2.04 -6.52 -11.17
N ALA A 245 3.37 -6.68 -11.24
CA ALA A 245 4.25 -6.69 -10.09
C ALA A 245 5.17 -5.47 -10.12
N LEU A 246 5.13 -4.67 -9.05
CA LEU A 246 6.07 -3.57 -8.82
C LEU A 246 7.20 -4.05 -7.92
N TYR A 247 8.44 -3.77 -8.30
CA TYR A 247 9.63 -4.13 -7.56
C TYR A 247 10.34 -2.88 -7.07
N PHE A 248 10.49 -2.81 -5.75
CA PHE A 248 11.31 -1.86 -5.02
C PHE A 248 12.53 -2.61 -4.48
N GLU A 249 13.63 -2.59 -5.23
CA GLU A 249 14.81 -3.43 -4.98
C GLU A 249 15.45 -3.13 -3.62
N PRO A 250 16.09 -4.11 -2.97
CA PRO A 250 16.62 -3.92 -1.62
C PRO A 250 17.65 -2.79 -1.50
N ILE A 251 17.45 -1.92 -0.52
CA ILE A 251 18.44 -0.93 -0.10
C ILE A 251 18.82 -1.17 1.36
N THR A 252 20.03 -0.81 1.75
CA THR A 252 20.48 -0.95 3.14
C THR A 252 19.76 0.06 4.04
N VAL A 253 19.03 -0.45 5.04
CA VAL A 253 18.32 0.33 6.06
C VAL A 253 18.97 0.07 7.41
N ARG A 254 19.38 1.13 8.10
CA ARG A 254 20.02 1.04 9.43
C ARG A 254 19.00 0.66 10.53
N PRO A 255 19.45 0.10 11.66
CA PRO A 255 18.62 -0.07 12.86
C PRO A 255 17.87 1.21 13.24
N GLY A 256 16.59 1.07 13.56
CA GLY A 256 15.67 2.17 13.90
C GLY A 256 15.29 3.09 12.74
N SER A 257 15.85 2.88 11.54
CA SER A 257 15.50 3.66 10.35
C SER A 257 14.33 3.03 9.58
N THR A 258 13.66 3.86 8.80
CA THR A 258 12.47 3.48 8.03
C THR A 258 12.67 3.76 6.55
N ARG A 259 12.35 2.79 5.69
CA ARG A 259 12.19 2.99 4.25
C ARG A 259 10.72 3.28 3.94
N ARG A 260 10.46 4.33 3.16
CA ARG A 260 9.11 4.69 2.69
C ARG A 260 8.96 4.43 1.21
N ILE A 261 7.83 3.85 0.81
CA ILE A 261 7.47 3.55 -0.58
C ILE A 261 6.00 3.90 -0.76
N SER A 262 5.66 4.62 -1.82
CA SER A 262 4.29 4.99 -2.15
C SER A 262 3.91 4.45 -3.53
N THR A 263 2.70 3.89 -3.67
CA THR A 263 2.12 3.44 -4.94
C THR A 263 0.72 4.01 -5.06
N ILE A 264 0.29 4.37 -6.27
CA ILE A 264 -1.05 4.92 -6.50
C ILE A 264 -1.79 4.05 -7.50
N LEU A 265 -2.99 3.61 -7.11
CA LEU A 265 -3.94 2.90 -7.95
C LEU A 265 -5.15 3.79 -8.20
N SER A 266 -5.62 3.86 -9.43
CA SER A 266 -6.70 4.79 -9.80
C SER A 266 -7.49 4.31 -11.00
N GLN A 267 -8.62 4.97 -11.25
CA GLN A 267 -9.18 4.99 -12.59
C GLN A 267 -8.24 5.77 -13.53
N ALA A 268 -8.10 5.35 -14.77
CA ALA A 268 -7.27 6.03 -15.77
C ALA A 268 -7.56 7.54 -15.85
N ASN A 269 -6.50 8.32 -15.68
CA ASN A 269 -6.50 9.79 -15.66
C ASN A 269 -5.12 10.32 -16.10
N ASP A 270 -4.99 11.64 -16.29
CA ASP A 270 -3.74 12.26 -16.75
C ASP A 270 -2.61 12.30 -15.69
N GLY A 271 -2.78 11.60 -14.57
CA GLY A 271 -1.83 11.49 -13.45
C GLY A 271 -2.30 12.28 -12.22
N TYR A 272 -1.63 12.08 -11.09
CA TYR A 272 -1.87 12.86 -9.87
C TYR A 272 -0.84 13.99 -9.77
N PRO A 273 -1.24 15.19 -9.28
CA PRO A 273 -0.26 16.22 -9.01
C PRO A 273 0.65 15.71 -7.89
N ALA A 274 1.93 16.07 -7.92
CA ALA A 274 2.82 15.71 -6.84
C ALA A 274 2.23 16.20 -5.51
N VAL A 275 1.86 15.28 -4.61
CA VAL A 275 1.61 15.66 -3.22
C VAL A 275 2.90 16.29 -2.74
N GLN A 276 2.82 17.51 -2.19
CA GLN A 276 3.95 18.09 -1.47
C GLN A 276 4.17 17.26 -0.20
N THR A 277 4.84 16.12 -0.35
CA THR A 277 5.59 15.56 0.75
C THR A 277 6.72 16.55 0.95
N THR A 278 6.66 17.32 2.03
CA THR A 278 7.80 18.08 2.52
C THR A 278 8.97 17.10 2.58
N THR A 279 9.83 17.21 1.58
CA THR A 279 11.10 16.52 1.54
C THR A 279 11.92 17.26 2.58
N GLU A 280 11.88 16.77 3.83
CA GLU A 280 12.91 17.07 4.79
C GLU A 280 14.22 16.57 4.18
N SER A 281 14.92 17.50 3.53
CA SER A 281 16.32 17.37 3.23
C SER A 281 17.04 17.33 4.57
N VAL A 282 17.31 16.13 5.07
CA VAL A 282 18.20 15.95 6.21
C VAL A 282 19.60 16.38 5.76
N SER A 283 19.91 17.65 6.00
CA SER A 283 21.29 18.13 6.03
C SER A 283 22.00 17.41 7.18
N PRO A 284 23.26 17.00 7.01
CA PRO A 284 23.98 16.28 8.06
C PRO A 284 24.39 17.26 9.15
N ALA A 285 23.58 17.37 10.20
CA ALA A 285 23.92 18.18 11.37
C ALA A 285 23.72 17.38 12.66
N LEU A 286 24.87 17.11 13.28
CA LEU A 286 25.12 16.78 14.68
C LEU A 286 24.50 15.46 15.17
N ALA A 287 25.39 14.49 15.37
CA ALA A 287 25.13 13.28 16.13
C ALA A 287 24.63 13.64 17.53
N ILE A 288 23.32 13.62 17.71
CA ILE A 288 22.70 13.53 19.02
C ILE A 288 22.75 12.05 19.37
N THR A 289 23.50 11.74 20.42
CA THR A 289 23.66 10.37 20.91
C THR A 289 22.28 9.80 21.20
N ALA A 290 21.93 8.69 20.53
CA ALA A 290 20.70 7.97 20.81
C ALA A 290 20.66 7.64 22.31
N PRO A 291 19.55 7.86 23.02
CA PRO A 291 19.46 7.53 24.43
C PRO A 291 19.69 6.03 24.61
N ALA A 292 20.47 5.69 25.62
CA ALA A 292 20.76 4.31 25.97
C ALA A 292 19.46 3.53 26.23
N VAL A 293 19.46 2.25 25.88
CA VAL A 293 18.33 1.29 25.92
C VAL A 293 17.80 1.00 27.36
N THR A 294 18.11 1.86 28.33
CA THR A 294 17.78 1.73 29.75
C THR A 294 17.13 2.96 30.37
N ALA A 295 16.72 3.95 29.57
CA ALA A 295 16.03 5.15 30.08
C ALA A 295 14.72 4.78 30.83
N PRO A 296 14.50 5.24 32.08
CA PRO A 296 13.25 5.06 32.80
C PRO A 296 12.03 5.52 31.98
N LEU A 297 10.87 4.87 32.20
CA LEU A 297 9.61 5.16 31.49
C LEU A 297 9.26 6.66 31.46
N ASP A 298 9.61 7.38 32.51
CA ASP A 298 9.41 8.82 32.65
C ASP A 298 10.25 9.65 31.65
N GLU A 299 11.47 9.23 31.32
CA GLU A 299 12.32 9.86 30.28
C GLU A 299 11.78 9.63 28.88
N MET A 300 11.25 8.43 28.60
CA MET A 300 10.65 8.12 27.31
C MET A 300 9.39 8.97 27.05
N VAL A 301 8.56 9.19 28.09
CA VAL A 301 7.38 10.06 28.01
C VAL A 301 7.79 11.51 27.75
N ASP A 302 8.85 11.99 28.42
CA ASP A 302 9.34 13.35 28.23
C ASP A 302 9.97 13.55 26.84
N LEU A 303 10.65 12.54 26.29
CA LEU A 303 11.16 12.56 24.91
C LEU A 303 10.04 12.60 23.85
N VAL A 304 8.93 11.90 24.09
CA VAL A 304 7.74 11.97 23.22
C VAL A 304 7.12 13.37 23.28
N ALA A 305 6.96 13.93 24.48
CA ALA A 305 6.43 15.29 24.63
C ALA A 305 7.32 16.37 23.97
N VAL A 306 8.65 16.22 24.03
CA VAL A 306 9.59 17.09 23.30
C VAL A 306 9.39 16.97 21.80
N ARG A 307 9.23 15.74 21.29
CA ARG A 307 9.00 15.50 19.86
C ARG A 307 7.69 16.10 19.38
N ASP A 308 6.62 15.97 20.16
CA ASP A 308 5.32 16.54 19.83
C ASP A 308 5.34 18.08 19.74
N VAL A 309 6.09 18.74 20.64
CA VAL A 309 6.29 20.21 20.57
C VAL A 309 7.10 20.60 19.34
N LEU A 310 8.17 19.86 19.01
CA LEU A 310 8.98 20.13 17.83
C LEU A 310 8.18 19.92 16.53
N ASP A 311 7.37 18.87 16.47
CA ASP A 311 6.49 18.59 15.33
C ASP A 311 5.45 19.70 15.17
N ALA A 312 4.86 20.20 16.28
CA ALA A 312 3.95 21.35 16.24
C ALA A 312 4.63 22.64 15.75
N ILE A 313 5.86 22.94 16.19
CA ILE A 313 6.65 24.08 15.70
C ILE A 313 6.92 23.92 14.20
N ASN A 314 7.33 22.74 13.76
CA ASN A 314 7.64 22.47 12.36
C ASN A 314 6.39 22.58 11.47
N ILE A 315 5.22 22.15 11.95
CA ILE A 315 3.94 22.33 11.25
C ILE A 315 3.58 23.82 11.13
N ALA A 316 3.75 24.60 12.21
CA ALA A 316 3.50 26.04 12.19
C ALA A 316 4.43 26.77 11.19
N ILE A 317 5.72 26.43 11.20
CA ILE A 317 6.71 27.01 10.27
C ILE A 317 6.43 26.59 8.83
N GLY A 318 6.10 25.31 8.60
CA GLY A 318 5.88 24.76 7.26
C GLY A 318 4.57 25.21 6.60
N SER A 319 3.53 25.47 7.39
CA SER A 319 2.24 25.96 6.89
C SER A 319 2.20 27.46 6.64
N GLY A 320 3.16 28.22 7.18
CA GLY A 320 3.16 29.68 7.16
C GLY A 320 1.98 30.31 7.93
N ALA A 321 1.18 29.50 8.64
CA ALA A 321 0.08 29.94 9.46
C ALA A 321 0.60 30.40 10.83
N VAL A 322 0.09 31.52 11.33
CA VAL A 322 0.39 31.97 12.69
C VAL A 322 -0.37 31.07 13.67
N PRO A 323 0.30 30.36 14.60
CA PRO A 323 -0.37 29.53 15.59
C PRO A 323 -1.40 30.34 16.38
N THR A 324 -2.53 29.71 16.67
CA THR A 324 -3.55 30.31 17.53
C THR A 324 -3.03 30.46 18.96
N VAL A 325 -3.61 31.39 19.72
CA VAL A 325 -3.23 31.62 21.13
C VAL A 325 -3.36 30.33 21.96
N ALA A 326 -4.37 29.51 21.69
CA ALA A 326 -4.59 28.24 22.39
C ALA A 326 -3.48 27.21 22.08
N GLU A 327 -2.97 27.17 20.85
CA GLU A 327 -1.87 26.28 20.45
C GLU A 327 -0.56 26.72 21.11
N LEU A 328 -0.29 28.03 21.16
CA LEU A 328 0.87 28.60 21.84
C LEU A 328 0.84 28.30 23.36
N GLU A 329 -0.33 28.44 24.00
CA GLU A 329 -0.50 28.11 25.42
C GLU A 329 -0.30 26.62 25.70
N ALA A 330 -0.79 25.74 24.82
CA ALA A 330 -0.58 24.30 24.96
C ALA A 330 0.90 23.93 24.84
N MET A 331 1.62 24.51 23.87
CA MET A 331 3.06 24.29 23.69
C MET A 331 3.86 24.82 24.88
N ASP A 332 3.55 26.03 25.36
CA ASP A 332 4.23 26.63 26.53
C ASP A 332 3.99 25.79 27.79
N SER A 333 2.78 25.25 27.98
CA SER A 333 2.48 24.34 29.09
C SER A 333 3.34 23.07 29.07
N ILE A 334 3.51 22.46 27.89
CA ILE A 334 4.34 21.25 27.74
C ILE A 334 5.81 21.58 28.02
N VAL A 335 6.32 22.70 27.48
CA VAL A 335 7.70 23.15 27.71
C VAL A 335 7.95 23.40 29.21
N ARG A 336 7.05 24.09 29.91
CA ARG A 336 7.20 24.34 31.36
C ARG A 336 7.17 23.05 32.20
N GLN A 337 6.32 22.09 31.82
CA GLN A 337 6.30 20.78 32.49
C GLN A 337 7.62 20.05 32.30
N LEU A 338 8.18 20.08 31.08
CA LEU A 338 9.49 19.50 30.78
C LEU A 338 10.63 20.21 31.53
N GLU A 339 10.62 21.55 31.60
CA GLU A 339 11.61 22.31 32.38
C GLU A 339 11.56 21.99 33.88
N THR A 340 10.36 21.80 34.44
CA THR A 340 10.19 21.42 35.84
C THR A 340 10.72 20.01 36.10
N ARG A 341 10.53 19.09 35.14
CA ARG A 341 10.97 17.70 35.23
C ARG A 341 12.45 17.51 34.91
N LYS A 342 13.07 18.44 34.17
CA LYS A 342 14.51 18.47 33.89
C LYS A 342 15.35 18.41 35.17
N ALA A 343 14.87 18.96 36.29
CA ALA A 343 15.57 18.91 37.57
C ALA A 343 15.61 17.51 38.22
N LYS A 344 14.92 16.51 37.66
CA LYS A 344 14.89 15.12 38.13
C LYS A 344 15.84 14.18 37.38
N TYR A 345 16.52 14.68 36.36
CA TYR A 345 17.52 13.99 35.54
C TYR A 345 18.92 14.53 35.83
#